data_AF-A0A9E4ETW8-F1
#
_entry.id   AF-A0A9E4ETW8-F1
#
_cell.length_a   1.000
_cell.length_b   1.000
_cell.length_c   1.000
_cell.angle_alpha   90.00
_cell.angle_beta   90.00
_cell.angle_gamma   90.00
#
_symmetry.space_group_name_H-M   'P 1'
#
loop_
_entity.id
_entity.type
_entity.pdbx_description
1 polymer ?
#
loop_
_entity_poly.entity_id
_entity_poly.type
_entity_poly.pdbx_seq_one_letter_code
_entity_poly.pdbx_strand_id
1 'polypeptide(L)'
;MTNNFPSINRVIYLLGPTPRPQQNLKAGYLTRDRLDLLRRADAISMEALERHGLMEEVTQMPTVLLPLSSDGVQESVVLRPIATSDFMTARFCPLPQAFLDDVCERLLALAGIEAVFYDITHKPPGTVEWE
;
A
#
# COMPACT_ATOMS: atom_id res chain seq x y z
N MET A 1 -4.35 -15.42 -9.46
CA MET A 1 -3.22 -15.13 -10.37
C MET A 1 -1.91 -15.63 -9.80
N THR A 2 -1.52 -15.24 -8.58
CA THR A 2 -0.28 -15.69 -7.92
C THR A 2 -0.09 -17.22 -7.89
N ASN A 3 -1.14 -18.00 -7.64
CA ASN A 3 -1.05 -19.47 -7.60
C ASN A 3 -0.79 -20.13 -8.97
N ASN A 4 -1.02 -19.42 -10.07
CA ASN A 4 -0.85 -19.95 -11.43
C ASN A 4 0.45 -19.47 -12.09
N PHE A 5 1.12 -18.48 -11.51
CA PHE A 5 2.34 -17.87 -12.03
C PHE A 5 3.40 -17.80 -10.93
N PRO A 6 4.27 -18.82 -10.81
CA PRO A 6 5.27 -18.90 -9.74
C PRO A 6 6.27 -17.73 -9.72
N SER A 7 6.39 -17.00 -10.84
CA SER A 7 7.22 -15.80 -10.96
C SER A 7 6.58 -14.53 -10.39
N ILE A 8 5.31 -14.58 -9.98
CA ILE A 8 4.55 -13.43 -9.48
C ILE A 8 4.25 -13.62 -7.99
N ASN A 9 4.93 -12.83 -7.16
CA ASN A 9 4.80 -12.92 -5.71
C ASN A 9 3.72 -11.99 -5.13
N ARG A 10 3.31 -10.95 -5.88
CA ARG A 10 2.36 -9.93 -5.43
C ARG A 10 1.37 -9.55 -6.53
N VAL A 11 0.14 -9.24 -6.12
CA VAL A 11 -0.87 -8.57 -6.95
C VAL A 11 -1.36 -7.36 -6.17
N ILE A 12 -1.21 -6.18 -6.78
CA ILE A 12 -1.69 -4.92 -6.23
C ILE A 12 -2.82 -4.37 -7.10
N TYR A 13 -3.81 -3.76 -6.45
CA TYR A 13 -4.92 -3.06 -7.08
C TYR A 13 -4.66 -1.56 -7.01
N LEU A 14 -4.94 -0.82 -8.09
CA LEU A 14 -4.84 0.64 -8.10
C LEU A 14 -6.10 1.24 -7.46
N LEU A 15 -5.94 2.00 -6.37
CA LEU A 15 -7.02 2.79 -5.79
C LEU A 15 -7.19 4.12 -6.51
N GLY A 16 -6.08 4.77 -6.86
CA GLY A 16 -6.11 6.02 -7.61
C GLY A 16 -4.72 6.54 -7.95
N PRO A 17 -4.62 7.47 -8.92
CA PRO A 17 -5.73 8.06 -9.68
C PRO A 17 -6.19 7.16 -10.84
N THR A 18 -7.40 7.41 -11.34
CA THR A 18 -7.93 6.78 -12.56
C THR A 18 -8.10 7.86 -13.64
N PRO A 19 -7.49 7.72 -14.85
CA PRO A 19 -6.70 6.59 -15.31
C PRO A 19 -5.33 6.47 -14.61
N ARG A 20 -4.78 5.26 -14.62
CA ARG A 20 -3.43 5.00 -14.07
C ARG A 20 -2.40 5.87 -14.81
N PRO A 21 -1.51 6.58 -14.09
CA PRO A 21 -0.36 7.24 -14.72
C PRO A 21 0.55 6.23 -15.41
N GLN A 22 1.19 6.64 -16.51
CA GLN A 22 2.23 5.83 -17.14
C GLN A 22 3.52 5.97 -16.34
N GLN A 23 3.86 4.94 -15.57
CA GLN A 23 4.97 4.96 -14.62
C GLN A 23 6.15 4.12 -15.10
N ASN A 24 7.34 4.60 -14.79
CA ASN A 24 8.61 3.90 -15.02
C ASN A 24 9.29 3.62 -13.69
N LEU A 25 10.19 2.63 -13.69
CA LEU A 25 11.07 2.37 -12.55
C LEU A 25 12.04 3.54 -12.40
N LYS A 26 12.21 4.02 -11.16
CA LYS A 26 13.25 4.99 -10.80
C LYS A 26 14.16 4.45 -9.71
N ALA A 27 15.28 5.12 -9.45
CA ALA A 27 16.10 4.78 -8.30
C ALA A 27 15.41 5.22 -7.00
N GLY A 28 15.37 4.33 -6.01
CA GLY A 28 14.87 4.61 -4.66
C GLY A 28 15.97 4.39 -3.63
N TYR A 29 16.22 5.39 -2.79
CA TYR A 29 17.22 5.33 -1.73
C TYR A 29 16.60 5.69 -0.39
N LEU A 30 17.23 5.27 0.71
CA LEU A 30 16.84 5.65 2.07
C LEU A 30 17.31 7.07 2.40
N THR A 31 16.72 8.07 1.72
CA THR A 31 16.97 9.49 1.99
C THR A 31 16.02 10.00 3.07
N ARG A 32 16.43 11.07 3.77
CA ARG A 32 15.58 11.71 4.80
C ARG A 32 14.21 12.09 4.25
N ASP A 33 14.18 12.76 3.10
CA ASP A 33 12.92 13.25 2.50
C ASP A 33 11.96 12.10 2.13
N ARG A 34 12.49 10.97 1.60
CA ARG A 34 11.69 9.78 1.31
C ARG A 34 11.18 9.13 2.59
N LEU A 35 12.00 9.07 3.64
CA LEU A 35 11.58 8.52 4.93
C LEU A 35 10.53 9.42 5.60
N ASP A 36 10.64 10.74 5.48
CA ASP A 36 9.65 11.67 6.02
C ASP A 36 8.32 11.60 5.26
N LEU A 37 8.37 11.44 3.93
CA LEU A 37 7.18 11.16 3.11
C LEU A 37 6.52 9.84 3.52
N LEU A 38 7.30 8.78 3.69
CA LEU A 38 6.79 7.48 4.15
C LEU A 38 6.13 7.57 5.51
N ARG A 39 6.74 8.25 6.49
CA ARG A 39 6.14 8.45 7.83
C ARG A 39 4.80 9.17 7.77
N ARG A 40 4.67 10.18 6.89
CA ARG A 40 3.42 10.91 6.71
C ARG A 40 2.34 10.04 6.06
N ALA A 41 2.71 9.27 5.03
CA ALA A 41 1.79 8.33 4.38
C ALA A 41 1.32 7.23 5.35
N ASP A 42 2.23 6.71 6.17
CA ASP A 42 1.93 5.71 7.19
C ASP A 42 0.98 6.25 8.27
N ALA A 43 1.26 7.45 8.79
CA ALA A 43 0.39 8.12 9.75
C ALA A 43 -1.04 8.31 9.20
N ILE A 44 -1.18 8.75 7.94
CA ILE A 44 -2.50 8.88 7.29
C ILE A 44 -3.25 7.56 7.28
N SER A 45 -2.56 6.46 6.99
CA SER A 45 -3.13 5.11 6.90
C SER A 45 -3.59 4.61 8.27
N MET A 46 -2.78 4.81 9.30
CA MET A 46 -3.11 4.43 10.68
C MET A 46 -4.25 5.28 11.27
N GLU A 47 -4.23 6.58 11.05
CA GLU A 47 -5.33 7.47 11.46
C GLU A 47 -6.65 7.13 10.76
N ALA A 48 -6.60 6.69 9.50
CA ALA A 48 -7.79 6.22 8.80
C ALA A 48 -8.34 4.93 9.44
N LEU A 49 -7.48 3.98 9.83
CA LEU A 49 -7.94 2.77 10.52
C LEU A 49 -8.62 3.10 11.84
N GLU A 50 -8.06 4.03 12.62
CA GLU A 50 -8.65 4.49 13.88
C GLU A 50 -10.00 5.18 13.65
N ARG A 51 -10.08 6.12 12.71
CA ARG A 51 -11.30 6.89 12.40
C ARG A 51 -12.46 6.02 11.93
N HIS A 52 -12.17 4.94 11.21
CA HIS A 52 -13.18 3.99 10.72
C HIS A 52 -13.42 2.82 11.69
N GLY A 53 -12.74 2.77 12.83
CA GLY A 53 -12.91 1.72 13.84
C GLY A 53 -12.35 0.35 13.43
N LEU A 54 -11.36 0.31 12.54
CA LEU A 54 -10.83 -0.91 11.91
C LEU A 54 -9.53 -1.42 12.57
N MET A 55 -9.09 -0.79 13.66
CA MET A 55 -7.83 -1.13 14.35
C MET A 55 -7.82 -2.57 14.89
N GLU A 56 -8.96 -3.13 15.26
CA GLU A 56 -9.07 -4.52 15.74
C GLU A 56 -9.13 -5.54 14.59
N GLU A 57 -9.58 -5.12 13.40
CA GLU A 57 -9.69 -5.98 12.22
C GLU A 57 -8.36 -6.13 11.49
N VAL A 58 -7.51 -5.10 11.55
CA VAL A 58 -6.23 -5.06 10.85
C VAL A 58 -5.09 -5.30 11.85
N THR A 59 -4.56 -6.53 11.83
CA THR A 59 -3.41 -6.88 12.68
C THR A 59 -2.15 -6.08 12.34
N GLN A 60 -1.92 -5.81 11.05
CA GLN A 60 -0.79 -4.99 10.58
C GLN A 60 -1.17 -4.25 9.29
N MET A 61 -0.65 -3.03 9.12
CA MET A 61 -0.82 -2.22 7.91
C MET A 61 0.53 -1.65 7.45
N PRO A 62 1.42 -2.43 6.81
CA PRO A 62 2.58 -1.84 6.18
C PRO A 62 2.20 -0.84 5.10
N THR A 63 2.84 0.33 5.15
CA THR A 63 2.82 1.35 4.11
C THR A 63 4.15 1.31 3.37
N VAL A 64 4.12 1.18 2.04
CA VAL A 64 5.34 0.99 1.24
C VAL A 64 5.45 2.06 0.16
N LEU A 65 6.60 2.73 0.06
CA LEU A 65 6.91 3.57 -1.11
C LEU A 65 7.48 2.71 -2.23
N LEU A 66 6.75 2.64 -3.35
CA LEU A 66 7.22 2.02 -4.58
C LEU A 66 8.03 3.03 -5.40
N PRO A 67 9.20 2.63 -5.93
CA PRO A 67 10.00 3.45 -6.83
C PRO A 67 9.42 3.45 -8.26
N LEU A 68 8.11 3.67 -8.38
CA LEU A 68 7.39 3.81 -9.64
C LEU A 68 6.93 5.25 -9.79
N SER A 69 7.32 5.87 -10.91
CA SER A 69 6.97 7.25 -11.15
C SER A 69 6.80 7.61 -12.61
N SER A 70 5.88 8.52 -12.90
CA SER A 70 5.69 9.10 -14.23
C SER A 70 6.70 10.20 -14.57
N ASP A 71 7.14 10.98 -13.57
CA ASP A 71 8.08 12.10 -13.75
C ASP A 71 9.48 11.84 -13.18
N GLY A 72 9.67 10.71 -12.48
CA GLY A 72 10.94 10.34 -11.84
C GLY A 72 11.17 11.02 -10.49
N VAL A 73 10.26 11.87 -10.03
CA VAL A 73 10.35 12.66 -8.80
C VAL A 73 9.38 12.14 -7.75
N GLN A 74 8.11 11.93 -8.11
CA GLN A 74 7.07 11.50 -7.19
C GLN A 74 7.17 10.01 -6.84
N GLU A 75 6.50 9.59 -5.78
CA GLU A 75 6.44 8.20 -5.32
C GLU A 75 5.03 7.64 -5.49
N SER A 76 4.93 6.32 -5.56
CA SER A 76 3.66 5.62 -5.39
C SER A 76 3.63 4.92 -4.04
N VAL A 77 2.45 4.82 -3.42
CA VAL A 77 2.26 4.14 -2.12
C VAL A 77 1.52 2.82 -2.34
N VAL A 78 1.90 1.78 -1.60
CA VAL A 78 1.09 0.57 -1.42
C VAL A 78 0.65 0.48 0.03
N LEU A 79 -0.65 0.28 0.23
CA LEU A 79 -1.23 -0.12 1.50
C LEU A 79 -1.32 -1.64 1.57
N ARG A 80 -0.82 -2.22 2.66
CA ARG A 80 -0.80 -3.67 2.89
C ARG A 80 -1.56 -4.06 4.16
N PRO A 81 -2.90 -3.99 4.20
CA PRO A 81 -3.62 -4.47 5.36
C PRO A 81 -3.58 -5.99 5.45
N ILE A 82 -3.21 -6.48 6.62
CA ILE A 82 -3.12 -7.90 6.93
C ILE A 82 -4.04 -8.19 8.10
N ALA A 83 -4.85 -9.22 7.94
CA ALA A 83 -5.57 -9.87 9.01
C ALA A 83 -4.96 -11.26 9.22
N THR A 84 -4.49 -11.55 10.43
CA THR A 84 -4.02 -12.88 10.83
C THR A 84 -5.01 -13.45 11.85
N SER A 85 -5.55 -14.63 11.58
CA SER A 85 -6.26 -15.45 12.58
C SER A 85 -5.29 -16.37 13.35
N ASP A 86 -4.10 -16.62 12.80
CA ASP A 86 -3.00 -17.36 13.39
C ASP A 86 -1.65 -16.94 12.75
N PHE A 87 -0.53 -17.28 13.40
CA PHE A 87 0.84 -16.95 12.94
C PHE A 87 1.23 -17.59 11.60
N MET A 88 0.38 -18.46 11.02
CA MET A 88 0.69 -19.28 9.85
C MET A 88 -0.01 -18.81 8.57
N THR A 89 -1.09 -18.04 8.68
CA THR A 89 -1.92 -17.64 7.53
C THR A 89 -2.25 -16.14 7.56
N ALA A 90 -1.46 -15.33 6.86
CA ALA A 90 -1.75 -13.91 6.67
C ALA A 90 -2.62 -13.71 5.42
N ARG A 91 -3.86 -13.24 5.60
CA ARG A 91 -4.73 -12.84 4.49
C ARG A 91 -4.67 -11.32 4.35
N PHE A 92 -4.77 -10.82 3.12
CA PHE A 92 -5.08 -9.41 2.98
C PHE A 92 -6.45 -9.15 3.62
N CYS A 93 -6.62 -8.00 4.27
CA CYS A 93 -7.92 -7.62 4.82
C CYS A 93 -8.73 -6.92 3.72
N PRO A 94 -9.94 -7.36 3.35
CA PRO A 94 -10.81 -6.59 2.48
C PRO A 94 -11.51 -5.49 3.28
N LEU A 95 -10.97 -4.26 3.24
CA LEU A 95 -11.51 -3.15 4.01
C LEU A 95 -12.70 -2.46 3.30
N PRO A 96 -13.62 -1.81 4.04
CA PRO A 96 -14.79 -1.16 3.47
C PRO A 96 -14.43 -0.08 2.43
N GLN A 97 -15.25 0.07 1.40
CA GLN A 97 -15.01 1.08 0.35
C GLN A 97 -14.86 2.50 0.90
N ALA A 98 -15.67 2.86 1.91
CA ALA A 98 -15.58 4.18 2.55
C ALA A 98 -14.20 4.45 3.19
N PHE A 99 -13.54 3.42 3.73
CA PHE A 99 -12.17 3.54 4.21
C PHE A 99 -11.18 3.71 3.04
N LEU A 100 -11.33 2.91 1.97
CA LEU A 100 -10.46 2.95 0.80
C LEU A 100 -10.49 4.32 0.10
N ASP A 101 -11.68 4.90 -0.06
CA ASP A 101 -11.86 6.21 -0.69
C ASP A 101 -11.19 7.32 0.15
N ASP A 102 -11.43 7.31 1.46
CA ASP A 102 -10.87 8.28 2.41
C ASP A 102 -9.34 8.24 2.47
N VAL A 103 -8.76 7.05 2.65
CA VAL A 103 -7.30 6.92 2.73
C VAL A 103 -6.65 7.25 1.38
N CYS A 104 -7.26 6.87 0.26
CA CYS A 104 -6.77 7.20 -1.08
C CYS A 104 -6.75 8.71 -1.31
N GLU A 105 -7.85 9.41 -1.00
CA GLU A 105 -7.95 10.86 -1.15
C GLU A 105 -6.87 11.59 -0.32
N ARG A 106 -6.72 11.21 0.95
CA ARG A 106 -5.75 11.82 1.87
C ARG A 106 -4.30 11.56 1.43
N LEU A 107 -4.00 10.36 0.93
CA LEU A 107 -2.67 10.01 0.42
C LEU A 107 -2.35 10.74 -0.88
N LEU A 108 -3.30 10.85 -1.81
CA LEU A 108 -3.10 11.60 -3.06
C LEU A 108 -3.00 13.11 -2.84
N ALA A 109 -3.55 13.64 -1.75
CA ALA A 109 -3.36 15.04 -1.35
C ALA A 109 -1.94 15.31 -0.78
N LEU A 110 -1.17 14.27 -0.47
CA LEU A 110 0.18 14.40 0.05
C LEU A 110 1.15 14.78 -1.07
N ALA A 111 1.76 15.97 -0.98
CA ALA A 111 2.79 16.38 -1.93
C ALA A 111 3.92 15.33 -2.02
N GLY A 112 4.13 14.80 -3.22
CA GLY A 112 5.11 13.74 -3.49
C GLY A 112 4.51 12.36 -3.73
N ILE A 113 3.21 12.15 -3.54
CA ILE A 113 2.51 10.90 -3.91
C ILE A 113 1.72 11.08 -5.20
N GLU A 114 1.98 10.25 -6.21
CA GLU A 114 1.26 10.29 -7.49
C GLU A 114 0.23 9.17 -7.67
N ALA A 115 0.37 8.07 -6.92
CA ALA A 115 -0.53 6.93 -7.01
C ALA A 115 -0.59 6.13 -5.70
N VAL A 116 -1.76 5.55 -5.45
CA VAL A 116 -2.04 4.72 -4.28
C VAL A 116 -2.54 3.36 -4.74
N PHE A 117 -1.91 2.32 -4.21
CA PHE A 117 -2.19 0.93 -4.50
C PHE A 117 -2.57 0.19 -3.23
N TYR A 118 -3.27 -0.93 -3.40
CA TYR A 118 -3.71 -1.81 -2.33
C TYR A 118 -3.26 -3.25 -2.62
N ASP A 119 -2.50 -3.85 -1.71
CA ASP A 119 -2.01 -5.21 -1.92
C ASP A 119 -3.05 -6.27 -1.54
N ILE A 120 -3.55 -6.96 -2.57
CA ILE A 120 -4.58 -8.02 -2.48
C ILE A 120 -3.99 -9.43 -2.51
N THR A 121 -2.72 -9.59 -2.14
CA THR A 121 -2.03 -10.89 -2.11
C THR A 121 -2.37 -11.67 -0.83
N HIS A 122 -2.69 -12.95 -0.92
CA HIS A 122 -2.77 -13.85 0.25
C HIS A 122 -1.44 -14.58 0.51
N LYS A 123 -1.17 -14.97 1.76
CA LYS A 123 -0.19 -16.03 2.07
C LYS A 123 -0.83 -17.42 1.99
N PRO A 124 -0.13 -18.44 1.44
CA PRO A 124 1.03 -18.35 0.52
C PRO A 124 0.59 -17.80 -0.86
N PRO A 125 1.45 -17.10 -1.65
CA PRO A 125 2.92 -17.09 -1.64
C PRO A 125 3.63 -15.81 -1.11
N GLY A 126 2.93 -14.82 -0.56
CA GLY A 126 3.55 -13.57 -0.08
C GLY A 126 4.26 -13.65 1.30
N THR A 127 5.00 -12.61 1.68
CA THR A 127 5.43 -12.29 3.07
C THR A 127 4.55 -11.19 3.70
N VAL A 128 4.68 -10.92 5.01
CA VAL A 128 3.98 -9.79 5.66
C VAL A 128 4.55 -8.48 5.11
N GLU A 129 5.86 -8.32 5.25
CA GLU A 129 6.63 -7.22 4.70
C GLU A 129 6.93 -7.43 3.21
N TRP A 130 7.24 -6.35 2.51
CA TRP A 130 7.65 -6.36 1.10
C TRP A 130 9.16 -6.60 0.89
N GLU A 131 9.97 -6.49 1.94
CA GLU A 131 11.43 -6.77 1.96
C GLU A 131 11.81 -7.69 3.13
#